data_AF-A0A7T7XM70-F1
#
_entry.id   AF-A0A7T7XM70-F1
#
_cell.length_a   1.000
_cell.length_b   1.000
_cell.length_c   1.000
_cell.angle_alpha   90.00
_cell.angle_beta   90.00
_cell.angle_gamma   90.00
#
_symmetry.space_group_name_H-M   'P 1'
#
loop_
_entity.id
_entity.type
_entity.pdbx_description
1 polymer ?
#
loop_
_entity_poly.entity_id
_entity_poly.type
_entity_poly.pdbx_seq_one_letter_code
_entity_poly.pdbx_strand_id
1 'polypeptide(L)'
;MRWGKYVLILTVFFVMFPGRVLSAQDTEKTETIPAGERSGIDPLLLIGADLNGIIRQFGIPESVYAVRGLEPWQDDVVFVYPPLDIYFFKDRVWQVATVSGFGIRTGDPRERVSEVLGTPLRDEEGYLVFSLPGRAWPAALRVNFSGGSVSGLFVYRSDF
;
A
#
# COMPACT_ATOMS: atom_id res chain seq x y z
N MET A 1 32.91 39.02 51.18
CA MET A 1 31.78 38.47 51.97
C MET A 1 31.68 36.98 51.64
N ARG A 2 31.86 36.11 52.66
CA ARG A 2 31.44 34.68 52.83
C ARG A 2 31.17 33.81 51.57
N TRP A 3 31.99 32.79 51.26
CA TRP A 3 31.95 31.37 51.72
C TRP A 3 30.65 30.58 51.46
N GLY A 4 30.80 29.41 50.83
CA GLY A 4 29.83 28.29 50.79
C GLY A 4 30.00 27.41 49.53
N LYS A 5 31.04 26.57 49.39
CA LYS A 5 31.08 25.13 49.73
C LYS A 5 29.73 24.39 49.62
N TYR A 6 29.53 23.62 48.54
CA TYR A 6 28.77 22.36 48.59
C TYR A 6 29.42 21.32 47.69
N VAL A 7 30.00 20.31 48.35
CA VAL A 7 30.40 19.01 47.79
C VAL A 7 29.15 18.16 47.79
N LEU A 8 28.73 17.61 46.64
CA LEU A 8 27.70 16.58 46.61
C LEU A 8 28.36 15.23 46.36
N ILE A 9 28.17 14.35 47.34
CA ILE A 9 28.76 13.03 47.48
C ILE A 9 28.07 12.05 46.53
N LEU A 10 28.91 11.32 45.80
CA LEU A 10 28.61 10.12 45.03
C LEU A 10 27.98 9.06 45.96
N THR A 11 26.76 8.60 45.69
CA THR A 11 26.23 7.38 46.32
C THR A 11 25.79 6.43 45.22
N VAL A 12 26.66 5.46 44.92
CA VAL A 12 26.38 4.33 44.03
C VAL A 12 25.62 3.28 44.86
N PHE A 13 24.34 3.07 44.55
CA PHE A 13 23.60 1.93 45.09
C PHE A 13 23.88 0.70 44.22
N PHE A 14 24.69 -0.19 44.78
CA PHE A 14 24.94 -1.53 44.25
C PHE A 14 23.80 -2.44 44.73
N VAL A 15 22.82 -2.72 43.86
CA VAL A 15 21.82 -3.76 44.11
C VAL A 15 22.26 -5.03 43.38
N MET A 16 22.82 -5.97 44.13
CA MET A 16 23.04 -7.34 43.71
C MET A 16 21.70 -8.07 43.56
N PHE A 17 21.36 -8.49 42.34
CA PHE A 17 20.42 -9.57 42.10
C PHE A 17 21.20 -10.83 41.69
N PRO A 18 21.12 -11.94 42.44
CA PRO A 18 21.65 -13.20 42.00
C PRO A 18 20.60 -13.96 41.16
N GLY A 19 21.04 -14.56 40.07
CA GLY A 19 20.38 -15.72 39.46
C GLY A 19 19.52 -15.41 38.23
N ARG A 20 20.06 -15.71 37.05
CA ARG A 20 19.74 -16.93 36.27
C ARG A 20 20.35 -16.80 34.88
N VAL A 21 21.10 -17.83 34.50
CA VAL A 21 21.55 -18.09 33.14
C VAL A 21 20.32 -18.45 32.31
N LEU A 22 20.09 -17.75 31.19
CA LEU A 22 19.41 -18.32 30.04
C LEU A 22 20.17 -17.92 28.78
N SER A 23 20.79 -18.92 28.17
CA SER A 23 21.37 -18.87 26.83
C SER A 23 20.23 -18.69 25.82
N ALA A 24 20.14 -17.53 25.18
CA ALA A 24 19.29 -17.32 24.02
C ALA A 24 20.18 -17.41 22.77
N GLN A 25 20.19 -18.60 22.17
CA GLN A 25 20.44 -18.74 20.73
C GLN A 25 19.22 -18.16 20.01
N ASP A 26 19.15 -16.84 19.86
CA ASP A 26 18.24 -16.24 18.89
C ASP A 26 18.86 -16.42 17.52
N THR A 27 18.54 -17.58 16.97
CA THR A 27 18.76 -17.95 15.58
C THR A 27 18.01 -16.94 14.75
N GLU A 28 18.77 -16.07 14.06
CA GLU A 28 18.30 -15.17 13.03
C GLU A 28 17.61 -16.00 11.95
N LYS A 29 16.31 -16.22 12.14
CA LYS A 29 15.45 -16.87 11.16
C LYS A 29 15.26 -15.84 10.06
N THR A 30 16.15 -15.86 9.07
CA THR A 30 15.95 -15.18 7.80
C THR A 30 14.68 -15.75 7.18
N GLU A 31 13.56 -15.13 7.51
CA GLU A 31 12.27 -15.36 6.87
C GLU A 31 12.45 -14.96 5.41
N THR A 32 12.70 -15.95 4.57
CA THR A 32 12.85 -15.77 3.14
C THR A 32 11.47 -15.43 2.61
N ILE A 33 11.17 -14.14 2.53
CA ILE A 33 9.95 -13.65 1.89
C ILE A 33 9.92 -14.21 0.46
N PRO A 34 8.87 -14.95 0.06
CA PRO A 34 8.78 -15.55 -1.26
C PRO A 34 8.85 -14.44 -2.33
N ALA A 35 9.56 -14.72 -3.41
CA ALA A 35 9.91 -13.77 -4.48
C ALA A 35 8.72 -13.19 -5.28
N GLY A 36 7.47 -13.37 -4.82
CA GLY A 36 6.27 -12.76 -5.37
C GLY A 36 5.81 -11.48 -4.65
N GLU A 37 6.46 -11.08 -3.56
CA GLU A 37 6.01 -9.98 -2.68
C GLU A 37 6.82 -8.68 -2.82
N ARG A 38 7.41 -8.44 -4.00
CA ARG A 38 8.24 -7.25 -4.29
C ARG A 38 7.61 -6.31 -5.32
N SER A 39 6.35 -5.95 -5.12
CA SER A 39 5.86 -4.63 -5.54
C SER A 39 5.72 -3.80 -4.26
N GLY A 40 6.82 -3.24 -3.78
CA GLY A 40 6.97 -2.74 -2.41
C GLY A 40 6.12 -1.52 -2.02
N ILE A 41 5.16 -1.10 -2.85
CA ILE A 41 4.30 0.04 -2.61
C ILE A 41 2.84 -0.44 -2.65
N ASP A 42 2.16 -0.29 -1.51
CA ASP A 42 0.72 -0.49 -1.42
C ASP A 42 0.01 0.60 -2.25
N PRO A 43 -0.71 0.24 -3.34
CA PRO A 43 -1.41 1.20 -4.20
C PRO A 43 -2.40 2.08 -3.43
N LEU A 44 -2.94 1.57 -2.32
CA LEU A 44 -3.88 2.32 -1.48
C LEU A 44 -3.23 3.52 -0.79
N LEU A 45 -1.91 3.53 -0.59
CA LEU A 45 -1.17 4.68 -0.03
C LEU A 45 -1.05 5.84 -1.01
N LEU A 46 -1.18 5.58 -2.31
CA LEU A 46 -1.02 6.59 -3.36
C LEU A 46 -2.31 7.39 -3.58
N ILE A 47 -3.46 6.86 -3.18
CA ILE A 47 -4.76 7.53 -3.35
C ILE A 47 -4.77 8.85 -2.58
N GLY A 48 -5.07 9.93 -3.29
CA GLY A 48 -5.09 11.30 -2.78
C GLY A 48 -3.75 12.02 -2.81
N ALA A 49 -2.65 11.36 -3.18
CA ALA A 49 -1.35 12.01 -3.33
C ALA A 49 -1.39 13.11 -4.39
N ASP A 50 -0.66 14.19 -4.17
CA ASP A 50 -0.49 15.25 -5.16
C ASP A 50 0.61 14.89 -6.17
N LEU A 51 0.63 15.61 -7.31
CA LEU A 51 1.60 15.39 -8.38
C LEU A 51 3.05 15.55 -7.89
N ASN A 52 3.33 16.52 -7.01
CA ASN A 52 4.69 16.77 -6.55
C ASN A 52 5.20 15.60 -5.69
N GLY A 53 4.35 15.07 -4.81
CA GLY A 53 4.60 13.88 -4.02
C GLY A 53 4.93 12.67 -4.90
N ILE A 54 4.13 12.42 -5.94
CA ILE A 54 4.38 11.32 -6.88
C ILE A 54 5.70 11.51 -7.64
N ILE A 55 5.96 12.69 -8.20
CA ILE A 55 7.22 12.96 -8.92
C ILE A 55 8.44 12.85 -7.99
N ARG A 56 8.35 13.30 -6.74
CA ARG A 56 9.45 13.14 -5.76
C ARG A 56 9.70 11.69 -5.39
N GLN A 57 8.65 10.89 -5.29
CA GLN A 57 8.74 9.49 -4.88
C GLN A 57 9.21 8.58 -6.02
N PHE A 58 8.71 8.79 -7.24
CA PHE A 58 8.93 7.89 -8.37
C PHE A 58 9.84 8.46 -9.47
N GLY A 59 10.08 9.77 -9.49
CA GLY A 59 10.84 10.43 -10.55
C GLY A 59 9.98 10.76 -11.77
N ILE A 60 10.59 10.64 -12.95
CA ILE A 60 9.92 10.91 -14.23
C ILE A 60 9.17 9.64 -14.67
N PRO A 61 7.89 9.73 -15.08
CA PRO A 61 7.14 8.58 -15.58
C PRO A 61 7.74 8.04 -16.87
N GLU A 62 7.60 6.73 -17.10
CA GLU A 62 8.02 6.11 -18.36
C GLU A 62 7.22 6.66 -19.55
N SER A 63 5.91 6.85 -19.35
CA SER A 63 5.06 7.50 -20.32
C SER A 63 3.87 8.20 -19.64
N VAL A 64 3.27 9.13 -20.38
CA VAL A 64 2.07 9.87 -19.94
C VAL A 64 1.05 9.86 -21.07
N TYR A 65 -0.20 9.54 -20.75
CA TYR A 65 -1.30 9.59 -21.70
C TYR A 65 -2.59 10.05 -21.02
N ALA A 66 -3.60 10.40 -21.81
CA ALA A 66 -4.91 10.79 -21.32
C ALA A 66 -5.92 9.66 -21.50
N VAL A 67 -6.80 9.47 -20.52
CA VAL A 67 -7.95 8.56 -20.60
C VAL A 67 -9.23 9.37 -20.49
N ARG A 68 -10.17 9.10 -21.40
CA ARG A 68 -11.53 9.64 -21.33
C ARG A 68 -12.35 8.75 -20.41
N GLY A 69 -12.83 9.32 -19.31
CA GLY A 69 -13.80 8.68 -18.44
C GLY A 69 -15.17 8.53 -19.11
N LEU A 70 -16.07 7.84 -18.42
CA LEU A 70 -17.44 7.64 -18.90
C LEU A 70 -18.23 8.95 -18.90
N GLU A 71 -17.95 9.81 -17.92
CA GLU A 71 -18.59 11.11 -17.80
C GLU A 71 -17.80 12.19 -18.55
N PRO A 72 -18.46 13.19 -19.19
CA PRO A 72 -17.77 14.21 -19.98
C PRO A 72 -16.79 15.08 -19.19
N TRP A 73 -16.94 15.16 -17.88
CA TRP A 73 -16.06 15.92 -16.98
C TRP A 73 -14.93 15.06 -16.39
N GLN A 74 -14.92 13.75 -16.66
CA GLN A 74 -13.94 12.83 -16.11
C GLN A 74 -12.83 12.59 -17.13
N ASP A 75 -11.78 13.38 -16.98
CA ASP A 75 -10.58 13.29 -17.82
C ASP A 75 -9.41 12.96 -16.92
N ASP A 76 -8.80 11.82 -17.18
CA ASP A 76 -7.66 11.38 -16.39
C ASP A 76 -6.37 11.60 -17.17
N VAL A 77 -5.35 12.07 -16.46
CA VAL A 77 -3.98 12.01 -16.93
C VAL A 77 -3.32 10.82 -16.23
N VAL A 78 -2.80 9.89 -17.01
CA VAL A 78 -2.22 8.64 -16.50
C VAL A 78 -0.71 8.70 -16.63
N PHE A 79 -0.04 8.44 -15.51
CA PHE A 79 1.41 8.36 -15.43
C PHE A 79 1.80 6.89 -15.26
N VAL A 80 2.63 6.39 -16.16
CA VAL A 80 3.06 4.98 -16.16
C VAL A 80 4.36 4.82 -15.39
N TYR A 81 4.32 4.02 -14.33
CA TYR A 81 5.46 3.63 -13.49
C TYR A 81 5.40 2.12 -13.26
N PRO A 82 5.90 1.28 -14.20
CA PRO A 82 5.66 -0.16 -14.11
C PRO A 82 6.09 -0.74 -12.77
N PRO A 83 5.23 -1.54 -12.11
CA PRO A 83 4.01 -2.16 -12.66
C PRO A 83 2.70 -1.41 -12.37
N LEU A 84 2.76 -0.10 -12.13
CA LEU A 84 1.64 0.76 -11.76
C LEU A 84 1.29 1.78 -12.84
N ASP A 85 0.00 2.02 -13.00
CA ASP A 85 -0.51 3.21 -13.69
C ASP A 85 -1.23 4.09 -12.68
N ILE A 86 -0.81 5.36 -12.58
CA ILE A 86 -1.33 6.32 -11.60
C ILE A 86 -2.23 7.32 -12.32
N TYR A 87 -3.51 7.33 -11.96
CA TYR A 87 -4.53 8.17 -12.59
C TYR A 87 -4.74 9.44 -11.78
N PHE A 88 -4.45 10.57 -12.40
CA PHE A 88 -4.70 11.89 -11.86
C PHE A 88 -6.02 12.45 -12.37
N PHE A 89 -6.83 12.93 -11.44
CA PHE A 89 -7.98 13.78 -11.72
C PHE A 89 -7.75 15.11 -11.04
N LYS A 90 -7.69 16.19 -11.83
CA LYS A 90 -7.26 17.52 -11.38
C LYS A 90 -5.85 17.49 -10.77
N ASP A 91 -5.74 17.64 -9.46
CA ASP A 91 -4.50 17.85 -8.71
C ASP A 91 -4.08 16.64 -7.86
N ARG A 92 -4.81 15.52 -7.93
CA ARG A 92 -4.62 14.36 -7.05
C ARG A 92 -4.77 13.03 -7.76
N VAL A 93 -4.12 12.02 -7.21
CA VAL A 93 -4.34 10.62 -7.57
C VAL A 93 -5.72 10.20 -7.07
N TRP A 94 -6.57 9.69 -7.95
CA TRP A 94 -7.89 9.18 -7.56
C TRP A 94 -8.03 7.68 -7.79
N GLN A 95 -7.22 7.12 -8.70
CA GLN A 95 -7.18 5.69 -9.01
C GLN A 95 -5.73 5.25 -9.29
N VAL A 96 -5.42 4.01 -8.94
CA VAL A 96 -4.17 3.33 -9.31
C VAL A 96 -4.52 1.98 -9.91
N ALA A 97 -3.98 1.70 -11.11
CA ALA A 97 -3.98 0.35 -11.66
C ALA A 97 -2.69 -0.37 -11.27
N THR A 98 -2.79 -1.67 -11.01
CA THR A 98 -1.63 -2.53 -10.72
C THR A 98 -1.81 -3.90 -11.36
N VAL A 99 -0.70 -4.61 -11.54
CA VAL A 99 -0.70 -6.00 -12.03
C VAL A 99 -0.84 -7.02 -10.89
N SER A 100 -0.64 -6.62 -9.64
CA SER A 100 -0.66 -7.50 -8.47
C SER A 100 -0.93 -6.75 -7.18
N GLY A 101 -1.70 -7.34 -6.28
CA GLY A 101 -1.98 -6.79 -4.96
C GLY A 101 -3.05 -7.61 -4.24
N PHE A 102 -3.17 -7.44 -2.93
CA PHE A 102 -4.24 -8.08 -2.14
C PHE A 102 -4.29 -9.61 -2.28
N GLY A 103 -3.15 -10.27 -2.52
CA GLY A 103 -3.04 -11.72 -2.69
C GLY A 103 -3.41 -12.27 -4.08
N ILE A 104 -3.74 -11.40 -5.03
CA ILE A 104 -4.11 -11.74 -6.41
C ILE A 104 -3.28 -10.96 -7.44
N ARG A 105 -3.33 -11.40 -8.71
CA ARG A 105 -2.62 -10.74 -9.83
C ARG A 105 -3.35 -10.91 -11.16
N THR A 106 -2.96 -10.12 -12.15
CA THR A 106 -3.38 -10.29 -13.54
C THR A 106 -3.11 -11.73 -14.00
N GLY A 107 -4.09 -12.33 -14.68
CA GLY A 107 -4.06 -13.72 -15.12
C GLY A 107 -4.63 -14.73 -14.13
N ASP A 108 -4.86 -14.36 -12.86
CA ASP A 108 -5.53 -15.26 -11.91
C ASP A 108 -6.99 -15.53 -12.34
N PRO A 109 -7.53 -16.74 -12.11
CA PRO A 109 -8.92 -17.05 -12.44
C PRO A 109 -9.89 -16.39 -11.45
N ARG A 110 -11.15 -16.18 -11.87
CA ARG A 110 -12.19 -15.54 -11.02
C ARG A 110 -12.42 -16.28 -9.70
N GLU A 111 -12.35 -17.62 -9.72
CA GLU A 111 -12.54 -18.46 -8.54
C GLU A 111 -11.51 -18.15 -7.45
N ARG A 112 -10.24 -17.97 -7.85
CA ARG A 112 -9.15 -17.58 -6.94
C ARG A 112 -9.40 -16.22 -6.31
N VAL A 113 -9.94 -15.27 -7.06
CA VAL A 113 -10.27 -13.94 -6.54
C VAL A 113 -11.30 -14.03 -5.43
N SER A 114 -12.36 -14.81 -5.63
CA SER A 114 -13.39 -15.05 -4.62
C SER A 114 -12.86 -15.79 -3.38
N GLU A 115 -11.95 -16.75 -3.56
CA GLU A 115 -11.30 -17.46 -2.45
C GLU A 115 -10.43 -16.55 -1.59
N VAL A 116 -9.68 -15.64 -2.22
CA VAL A 116 -8.72 -14.77 -1.52
C VAL A 116 -9.40 -13.55 -0.90
N LEU A 117 -10.33 -12.90 -1.64
CA LEU A 117 -10.94 -11.64 -1.23
C LEU A 117 -12.33 -11.81 -0.58
N GLY A 118 -12.91 -13.01 -0.64
CA GLY A 118 -14.22 -13.30 -0.07
C GLY A 118 -15.37 -12.71 -0.88
N THR A 119 -16.39 -12.20 -0.19
CA THR A 119 -17.63 -11.72 -0.82
C THR A 119 -17.46 -10.29 -1.37
N PRO A 120 -17.72 -10.07 -2.67
CA PRO A 120 -17.67 -8.73 -3.25
C PRO A 120 -18.87 -7.87 -2.83
N LEU A 121 -18.68 -6.54 -2.83
CA LEU A 121 -19.74 -5.55 -2.73
C LEU A 121 -20.62 -5.50 -3.98
N ARG A 122 -20.02 -5.72 -5.16
CA ARG A 122 -20.71 -5.80 -6.45
C ARG A 122 -20.13 -6.93 -7.26
N ASP A 123 -21.02 -7.73 -7.85
CA ASP A 123 -20.67 -8.87 -8.68
C ASP A 123 -21.32 -8.69 -10.05
N GLU A 124 -20.51 -8.30 -11.03
CA GLU A 124 -20.92 -8.06 -12.41
C GLU A 124 -20.15 -9.00 -13.33
N GLU A 125 -20.69 -9.33 -14.49
CA GLU A 125 -20.07 -10.30 -15.42
C GLU A 125 -18.60 -9.95 -15.72
N GLY A 126 -18.32 -8.68 -16.03
CA GLY A 126 -16.99 -8.20 -16.37
C GLY A 126 -16.10 -7.79 -15.20
N TYR A 127 -16.62 -7.63 -13.98
CA TYR A 127 -15.83 -7.15 -12.86
C TYR A 127 -16.43 -7.46 -11.47
N LEU A 128 -15.56 -7.50 -10.47
CA LEU A 128 -15.91 -7.56 -9.05
C LEU A 128 -15.46 -6.29 -8.34
N VAL A 129 -16.20 -5.85 -7.33
CA VAL A 129 -15.80 -4.72 -6.47
C VAL A 129 -15.75 -5.15 -5.02
N PHE A 130 -14.66 -4.85 -4.33
CA PHE A 130 -14.45 -5.14 -2.91
C PHE A 130 -14.23 -3.86 -2.13
N SER A 131 -14.69 -3.83 -0.87
CA SER A 131 -14.37 -2.74 0.06
C SER A 131 -12.94 -2.90 0.58
N LEU A 132 -12.17 -1.81 0.60
CA LEU A 132 -10.87 -1.76 1.26
C LEU A 132 -11.00 -1.00 2.58
N PRO A 133 -10.93 -1.68 3.74
CA PRO A 133 -11.02 -1.04 5.05
C PRO A 133 -9.75 -0.25 5.40
N GLY A 134 -9.82 0.59 6.44
CA GLY A 134 -8.63 1.18 7.08
C GLY A 134 -8.26 2.60 6.64
N ARG A 135 -9.18 3.34 6.01
CA ARG A 135 -8.99 4.75 5.64
C ARG A 135 -10.13 5.63 6.16
N ALA A 136 -9.88 6.94 6.22
CA ALA A 136 -10.89 7.96 6.56
C ALA A 136 -11.93 8.18 5.44
N TRP A 137 -11.76 7.52 4.30
CA TRP A 137 -12.62 7.59 3.12
C TRP A 137 -12.86 6.18 2.58
N PRO A 138 -14.00 5.94 1.91
CA PRO A 138 -14.30 4.64 1.35
C PRO A 138 -13.38 4.37 0.14
N ALA A 139 -12.51 3.37 0.27
CA ALA A 139 -11.69 2.88 -0.81
C ALA A 139 -12.25 1.55 -1.31
N ALA A 140 -12.08 1.31 -2.61
CA ALA A 140 -12.54 0.09 -3.26
C ALA A 140 -11.44 -0.50 -4.14
N LEU A 141 -11.46 -1.82 -4.25
CA LEU A 141 -10.71 -2.58 -5.24
C LEU A 141 -11.70 -3.08 -6.29
N ARG A 142 -11.52 -2.67 -7.55
CA ARG A 142 -12.20 -3.27 -8.69
C ARG A 142 -11.26 -4.24 -9.39
N VAL A 143 -11.73 -5.46 -9.58
CA VAL A 143 -11.03 -6.52 -10.31
C VAL A 143 -11.77 -6.74 -11.62
N ASN A 144 -11.16 -6.39 -12.74
CA ASN A 144 -11.72 -6.62 -14.07
C ASN A 144 -11.36 -8.01 -14.57
N PHE A 145 -12.26 -8.62 -15.34
CA PHE A 145 -12.07 -9.92 -15.97
C PHE A 145 -12.16 -9.81 -17.49
N SER A 146 -11.39 -10.65 -18.18
CA SER A 146 -11.52 -10.89 -19.62
C SER A 146 -11.14 -12.35 -19.88
N GLY A 147 -11.97 -13.06 -20.65
CA GLY A 147 -11.74 -14.49 -20.91
C GLY A 147 -11.65 -15.34 -19.64
N GLY A 148 -12.39 -14.97 -18.58
CA GLY A 148 -12.40 -15.69 -17.30
C GLY A 148 -11.21 -15.43 -16.37
N SER A 149 -10.24 -14.61 -16.79
CA SER A 149 -9.04 -14.29 -16.01
C SER A 149 -8.99 -12.80 -15.64
N VAL A 150 -8.32 -12.47 -14.55
CA VAL A 150 -8.09 -11.08 -14.13
C VAL A 150 -7.35 -10.34 -15.25
N SER A 151 -7.96 -9.27 -15.75
CA SER A 151 -7.39 -8.40 -16.78
C SER A 151 -6.84 -7.09 -16.21
N GLY A 152 -7.25 -6.71 -15.00
CA GLY A 152 -6.72 -5.54 -14.31
C GLY A 152 -7.23 -5.37 -12.89
N LEU A 153 -6.42 -4.72 -12.06
CA LEU A 153 -6.72 -4.42 -10.66
C LEU A 153 -6.68 -2.91 -10.49
N PHE A 154 -7.77 -2.31 -10.00
CA PHE A 154 -7.90 -0.88 -9.84
C PHE A 154 -8.27 -0.55 -8.40
N VAL A 155 -7.42 0.22 -7.73
CA VAL A 155 -7.69 0.78 -6.41
C VAL A 155 -8.12 2.22 -6.58
N TYR A 156 -9.24 2.61 -5.98
CA TYR A 156 -9.77 3.97 -6.12
C TYR A 156 -10.61 4.37 -4.90
N ARG A 157 -10.88 5.67 -4.80
CA ARG A 157 -11.79 6.23 -3.79
C ARG A 157 -13.22 6.19 -4.34
N SER A 158 -14.16 5.56 -3.64
CA SER A 158 -15.47 5.15 -4.21
C SER A 158 -16.62 6.15 -4.01
N ASP A 159 -16.34 7.32 -3.46
CA ASP A 159 -17.28 8.42 -3.17
C ASP A 159 -17.09 9.63 -4.12
N PHE A 160 -16.35 9.44 -5.22
CA PHE A 160 -16.23 10.39 -6.33
C PHE A 160 -17.17 10.04 -7.48
#